data_AF-A0A948NDH3-F1
#
_entry.id   AF-A0A948NDH3-F1
#
_cell.length_a   1.000
_cell.length_b   1.000
_cell.length_c   1.000
_cell.angle_alpha   90.00
_cell.angle_beta   90.00
_cell.angle_gamma   90.00
#
_symmetry.space_group_name_H-M   'P 1'
#
loop_
_entity.id
_entity.type
_entity.pdbx_description
1 polymer ?
#
loop_
_entity_poly.entity_id
_entity_poly.type
_entity_poly.pdbx_seq_one_letter_code
_entity_poly.pdbx_strand_id
1 'polypeptide(L)'
;MTSQAPNKLQRSLMRLDEAPAFMRGFVQNIILRRAVPFTGTAGVKFVSLTPERVEVHLAKEHRVQNHIGGVHASAMNLLAETATGMVVGMNVRDDCLPLAKEFSMAFKKRATGGLKAVATLTAEQRAAMQTSDKGEVQVKVTVTDEAGVEPVECVFTWAWVPSSRPPKN
;
A
#
# COMPACT_ATOMS: atom_id res chain seq x y z
N MET A 1 2.59 -19.23 -18.83
CA MET A 1 2.23 -17.95 -18.20
C MET A 1 3.35 -16.96 -18.49
N THR A 2 3.16 -16.05 -19.44
CA THR A 2 4.16 -15.04 -19.78
C THR A 2 4.20 -14.02 -18.64
N SER A 3 5.23 -14.11 -17.80
CA SER A 3 5.56 -13.07 -16.82
C SER A 3 5.86 -11.79 -17.60
N GLN A 4 5.02 -10.76 -17.41
CA GLN A 4 5.25 -9.44 -18.01
C GLN A 4 6.50 -8.81 -17.39
N ALA A 5 7.23 -8.00 -18.15
CA ALA A 5 8.44 -7.34 -17.66
C ALA A 5 8.16 -6.50 -16.40
N PRO A 6 9.08 -6.49 -15.42
CA PRO A 6 8.81 -5.84 -14.14
C PRO A 6 8.66 -4.33 -14.32
N ASN A 7 7.71 -3.69 -13.63
CA ASN A 7 7.45 -2.25 -13.73
C ASN A 7 8.50 -1.37 -13.00
N LYS A 8 8.42 -0.05 -13.09
CA LYS A 8 9.37 0.89 -12.46
C LYS A 8 9.53 0.67 -10.96
N LEU A 9 8.43 0.41 -10.25
CA LEU A 9 8.46 0.19 -8.80
C LEU A 9 9.17 -1.12 -8.47
N GLN A 10 8.81 -2.22 -9.16
CA GLN A 10 9.47 -3.51 -9.01
C GLN A 10 10.97 -3.43 -9.33
N ARG A 11 11.36 -2.77 -10.42
CA ARG A 11 12.77 -2.57 -10.78
C ARG A 11 13.54 -1.75 -9.73
N SER A 12 12.88 -0.76 -9.12
CA SER A 12 13.48 0.02 -8.03
C SER A 12 13.71 -0.82 -6.77
N LEU A 13 12.78 -1.73 -6.46
CA LEU A 13 12.95 -2.68 -5.35
C LEU A 13 14.02 -3.73 -5.65
N MET A 14 14.13 -4.23 -6.87
CA MET A 14 15.20 -5.17 -7.27
C MET A 14 16.59 -4.55 -7.10
N ARG A 15 16.75 -3.24 -7.35
CA ARG A 15 18.01 -2.53 -7.07
C ARG A 15 18.33 -2.43 -5.58
N LEU A 16 17.34 -2.57 -4.68
CA LEU A 16 17.61 -2.63 -3.25
C LEU A 16 18.36 -3.91 -2.86
N ASP A 17 18.28 -4.98 -3.65
CA ASP A 17 19.01 -6.22 -3.37
C ASP A 17 20.53 -6.04 -3.50
N GLU A 18 20.97 -5.01 -4.21
CA GLU A 18 22.39 -4.58 -4.30
C GLU A 18 22.90 -3.99 -2.98
N ALA A 19 22.02 -3.52 -2.10
CA ALA A 19 22.41 -3.05 -0.77
C ALA A 19 22.65 -4.26 0.18
N PRO A 20 23.59 -4.14 1.14
CA PRO A 20 23.78 -5.14 2.18
C PRO A 20 22.48 -5.46 2.91
N ALA A 21 22.21 -6.75 3.16
CA ALA A 21 20.94 -7.24 3.70
C ALA A 21 20.46 -6.48 4.94
N PHE A 22 21.38 -6.10 5.84
CA PHE A 22 21.09 -5.34 7.06
C PHE A 22 20.59 -3.90 6.79
N MET A 23 20.88 -3.32 5.63
CA MET A 23 20.46 -1.96 5.25
C MET A 23 19.25 -1.92 4.33
N ARG A 24 18.87 -3.04 3.69
CA ARG A 24 17.80 -3.07 2.66
C ARG A 24 16.49 -2.44 3.16
N GLY A 25 16.02 -2.85 4.34
CA GLY A 25 14.80 -2.30 4.94
C GLY A 25 14.92 -0.80 5.26
N PHE A 26 16.09 -0.32 5.67
CA PHE A 26 16.33 1.10 5.93
C PHE A 26 16.27 1.92 4.63
N VAL A 27 16.99 1.49 3.59
CA VAL A 27 17.02 2.16 2.29
C VAL A 27 15.63 2.14 1.63
N GLN A 28 14.93 1.00 1.69
CA GLN A 28 13.56 0.87 1.21
C GLN A 28 12.62 1.90 1.84
N ASN A 29 12.66 2.03 3.17
CA ASN A 29 11.84 2.99 3.89
C ASN A 29 12.19 4.43 3.47
N ILE A 30 13.46 4.77 3.25
CA ILE A 30 13.86 6.10 2.78
C ILE A 30 13.28 6.40 1.40
N ILE A 31 13.41 5.48 0.44
CA ILE A 31 12.93 5.68 -0.94
C ILE A 31 11.42 5.88 -0.95
N LEU A 32 10.68 4.99 -0.27
CA LEU A 32 9.22 5.03 -0.29
C LEU A 32 8.66 6.24 0.47
N ARG A 33 9.31 6.67 1.56
CA ARG A 33 8.94 7.90 2.29
C ARG A 33 9.21 9.15 1.48
N ARG A 34 10.21 9.16 0.60
CA ARG A 34 10.44 10.29 -0.32
C ARG A 34 9.37 10.35 -1.41
N ALA A 35 8.93 9.21 -1.91
CA ALA A 35 7.86 9.13 -2.91
C ALA A 35 6.49 9.53 -2.32
N VAL A 36 6.22 9.14 -1.07
CA VAL A 36 4.97 9.49 -0.36
C VAL A 36 5.30 10.12 0.99
N PRO A 37 5.57 11.45 1.05
CA PRO A 37 6.03 12.13 2.26
C PRO A 37 5.17 11.88 3.50
N PHE A 38 3.86 11.74 3.33
CA PHE A 38 2.92 11.53 4.44
C PHE A 38 3.16 10.21 5.19
N THR A 39 3.61 9.15 4.49
CA THR A 39 4.01 7.88 5.14
C THR A 39 5.22 8.07 6.06
N GLY A 40 6.13 8.98 5.72
CA GLY A 40 7.26 9.38 6.55
C GLY A 40 6.83 10.17 7.77
N THR A 41 5.92 11.14 7.61
CA THR A 41 5.35 11.91 8.72
C THR A 41 4.69 11.00 9.75
N ALA A 42 3.86 10.05 9.30
CA ALA A 42 3.17 9.10 10.18
C ALA A 42 4.09 8.01 10.75
N GLY A 43 5.27 7.78 10.16
CA GLY A 43 6.20 6.75 10.62
C GLY A 43 5.86 5.34 10.14
N VAL A 44 5.16 5.20 9.01
CA VAL A 44 4.85 3.90 8.40
C VAL A 44 6.16 3.18 8.07
N LYS A 45 6.19 1.88 8.36
CA LYS A 45 7.31 0.98 8.08
C LYS A 45 6.88 -0.04 7.03
N PHE A 46 7.63 -0.12 5.94
CA PHE A 46 7.44 -1.12 4.89
C PHE A 46 8.15 -2.42 5.28
N VAL A 47 7.41 -3.51 5.42
CA VAL A 47 7.93 -4.81 5.89
C VAL A 47 8.15 -5.78 4.74
N SER A 48 7.17 -5.91 3.84
CA SER A 48 7.32 -6.74 2.63
C SER A 48 6.58 -6.11 1.46
N LEU A 49 7.20 -6.08 0.29
CA LEU A 49 6.58 -5.61 -0.95
C LEU A 49 6.81 -6.64 -2.05
N THR A 50 5.74 -7.33 -2.41
CA THR A 50 5.70 -8.28 -3.54
C THR A 50 4.48 -7.95 -4.40
N PRO A 51 4.45 -8.40 -5.67
CA PRO A 51 3.28 -8.22 -6.53
C PRO A 51 2.01 -8.86 -5.94
N GLU A 52 2.14 -9.96 -5.20
CA GLU A 52 1.04 -10.69 -4.58
C GLU A 52 0.56 -10.06 -3.27
N ARG A 53 1.50 -9.47 -2.50
CA ARG A 53 1.29 -9.11 -1.11
C ARG A 53 2.16 -7.93 -0.67
N VAL A 54 1.54 -6.98 0.01
CA VAL A 54 2.24 -5.89 0.72
C VAL A 54 1.89 -5.93 2.21
N GLU A 55 2.91 -5.72 3.04
CA GLU A 55 2.75 -5.57 4.49
C GLU A 55 3.45 -4.31 4.97
N VAL A 56 2.71 -3.52 5.75
CA VAL A 56 3.18 -2.27 6.35
C VAL A 56 2.73 -2.19 7.80
N HIS A 57 3.57 -1.58 8.64
CA HIS A 57 3.35 -1.43 10.07
C HIS A 57 3.33 0.04 10.48
N LEU A 58 2.58 0.34 11.54
CA LEU A 58 2.52 1.65 12.19
C LEU A 58 2.60 1.47 13.70
N ALA A 59 3.63 2.03 14.32
CA ALA A 59 3.75 2.03 15.77
C ALA A 59 2.79 3.05 16.39
N LYS A 60 2.28 2.76 17.60
CA LYS A 60 1.48 3.71 18.37
C LYS A 60 2.38 4.77 19.02
N GLU A 61 2.69 5.80 18.25
CA GLU A 61 3.47 6.96 18.69
C GLU A 61 2.61 8.22 18.84
N HIS A 62 3.07 9.20 19.62
CA HIS A 62 2.35 10.45 19.87
C HIS A 62 1.88 11.16 18.59
N ARG A 63 2.71 11.18 17.55
CA ARG A 63 2.42 11.80 16.25
C ARG A 63 1.20 11.25 15.50
N VAL A 64 0.77 10.01 15.83
CA VAL A 64 -0.37 9.33 15.20
C VAL A 64 -1.47 9.01 16.19
N GLN A 65 -1.40 9.56 17.41
CA GLN A 65 -2.43 9.35 18.42
C GLN A 65 -3.66 10.22 18.14
N ASN A 66 -4.82 9.72 18.56
CA ASN A 66 -6.03 10.52 18.71
C ASN A 66 -6.13 11.12 20.12
N HIS A 67 -7.18 11.92 20.35
CA HIS A 67 -7.48 12.58 21.61
C HIS A 67 -7.75 11.64 22.80
N ILE A 68 -7.85 10.33 22.59
CA ILE A 68 -8.00 9.30 23.64
C ILE A 68 -6.77 8.40 23.77
N GLY A 69 -5.64 8.75 23.14
CA GLY A 69 -4.37 8.02 23.24
C GLY A 69 -4.30 6.71 22.41
N GLY A 70 -5.32 6.39 21.63
CA GLY A 70 -5.29 5.31 20.63
C GLY A 70 -4.72 5.79 19.29
N VAL A 71 -4.57 4.91 18.31
CA VAL A 71 -4.18 5.32 16.94
C VAL A 71 -5.31 6.13 16.29
N HIS A 72 -4.97 7.22 15.61
CA HIS A 72 -5.93 8.07 14.92
C HIS A 72 -6.61 7.35 13.76
N ALA A 73 -7.92 7.56 13.58
CA ALA A 73 -8.69 6.94 12.50
C ALA A 73 -8.09 7.20 11.12
N SER A 74 -7.69 8.45 10.84
CA SER A 74 -6.98 8.80 9.60
C SER A 74 -5.61 8.14 9.46
N ALA A 75 -4.91 7.84 10.56
CA ALA A 75 -3.64 7.11 10.51
C ALA A 75 -3.86 5.62 10.21
N MET A 76 -4.95 5.03 10.72
CA MET A 76 -5.39 3.68 10.32
C MET A 76 -5.73 3.65 8.83
N ASN A 77 -6.45 4.66 8.33
CA ASN A 77 -6.77 4.79 6.91
C ASN A 77 -5.50 4.91 6.06
N LEU A 78 -4.57 5.80 6.43
CA LEU A 78 -3.29 5.94 5.73
C LEU A 78 -2.54 4.61 5.67
N LEU A 79 -2.51 3.84 6.76
CA LEU A 79 -1.83 2.54 6.79
C LEU A 79 -2.45 1.55 5.79
N ALA A 80 -3.78 1.42 5.78
CA ALA A 80 -4.49 0.52 4.88
C ALA A 80 -4.42 0.98 3.40
N GLU A 81 -4.56 2.28 3.16
CA GLU A 81 -4.42 2.90 1.83
C GLU A 81 -3.01 2.68 1.29
N THR A 82 -1.97 2.90 2.10
CA THR A 82 -0.58 2.64 1.71
C THR A 82 -0.38 1.17 1.32
N ALA A 83 -0.92 0.22 2.10
CA ALA A 83 -0.78 -1.21 1.79
C ALA A 83 -1.41 -1.56 0.44
N THR A 84 -2.65 -1.09 0.21
CA THR A 84 -3.42 -1.40 -1.00
C THR A 84 -2.88 -0.67 -2.23
N GLY A 85 -2.49 0.60 -2.10
CA GLY A 85 -1.90 1.39 -3.18
C GLY A 85 -0.56 0.84 -3.64
N MET A 86 0.28 0.36 -2.71
CA MET A 86 1.57 -0.25 -3.07
C MET A 86 1.38 -1.59 -3.78
N VAL A 87 0.46 -2.46 -3.35
CA VAL A 87 0.25 -3.75 -4.04
C VAL A 87 -0.33 -3.54 -5.44
N VAL A 88 -1.20 -2.54 -5.63
CA VAL A 88 -1.68 -2.13 -6.96
C VAL A 88 -0.54 -1.54 -7.79
N GLY A 89 0.22 -0.60 -7.23
CA GLY A 89 1.37 0.03 -7.90
C GLY A 89 2.47 -0.97 -8.29
N MET A 90 2.57 -2.12 -7.62
CA MET A 90 3.47 -3.21 -7.99
C MET A 90 3.00 -4.01 -9.21
N ASN A 91 1.77 -3.81 -9.69
CA ASN A 91 1.17 -4.59 -10.79
C ASN A 91 0.69 -3.75 -11.98
N VAL A 92 0.39 -2.46 -11.76
CA VAL A 92 0.00 -1.54 -12.83
C VAL A 92 1.20 -1.25 -13.74
N ARG A 93 0.95 -1.23 -15.04
CA ARG A 93 1.95 -0.94 -16.08
C ARG A 93 2.50 0.49 -15.98
N ASP A 94 3.71 0.69 -16.50
CA ASP A 94 4.44 1.97 -16.46
C ASP A 94 3.78 3.11 -17.27
N ASP A 95 2.86 2.78 -18.17
CA ASP A 95 2.07 3.71 -18.99
C ASP A 95 0.66 3.96 -18.42
N CYS A 96 0.35 3.37 -17.27
CA CYS A 96 -0.91 3.55 -16.55
C CYS A 96 -0.67 4.20 -15.17
N LEU A 97 -1.63 4.99 -14.70
CA LEU A 97 -1.60 5.66 -13.41
C LEU A 97 -2.62 5.02 -12.47
N PRO A 98 -2.19 4.41 -11.34
CA PRO A 98 -3.11 3.97 -10.31
C PRO A 98 -3.65 5.15 -9.50
N LEU A 99 -4.96 5.14 -9.24
CA LEU A 99 -5.68 6.17 -8.50
C LEU A 99 -6.65 5.51 -7.52
N ALA A 100 -6.65 5.95 -6.27
CA ALA A 100 -7.69 5.56 -5.32
C ALA A 100 -9.02 6.17 -5.77
N LYS A 101 -10.01 5.33 -6.07
CA LYS A 101 -11.33 5.76 -6.56
C LYS A 101 -12.30 5.98 -5.40
N GLU A 102 -12.36 5.01 -4.51
CA GLU A 102 -13.23 5.04 -3.33
C GLU A 102 -12.67 4.10 -2.26
N PHE A 103 -13.02 4.35 -1.01
CA PHE A 103 -12.79 3.41 0.07
C PHE A 103 -13.91 3.51 1.11
N SER A 104 -14.12 2.42 1.84
CA SER A 104 -14.93 2.40 3.05
C SER A 104 -14.12 1.85 4.21
N MET A 105 -14.36 2.37 5.41
CA MET A 105 -13.71 1.92 6.63
C MET A 105 -14.71 1.91 7.78
N ALA A 106 -14.96 0.73 8.34
CA ALA A 106 -15.83 0.51 9.48
C ALA A 106 -14.97 0.21 10.72
N PHE A 107 -15.08 1.06 11.74
CA PHE A 107 -14.37 0.91 13.01
C PHE A 107 -15.17 0.00 13.94
N LYS A 108 -14.73 -1.25 14.09
CA LYS A 108 -15.44 -2.28 14.87
C LYS A 108 -15.01 -2.32 16.32
N LYS A 109 -13.71 -2.13 16.56
CA LYS A 109 -13.10 -2.22 17.88
C LYS A 109 -12.05 -1.14 18.05
N ARG A 110 -11.75 -0.79 19.29
CA ARG A 110 -10.63 0.09 19.60
C ARG A 110 -9.34 -0.69 19.39
N ALA A 111 -8.46 -0.16 18.56
CA ALA A 111 -7.12 -0.70 18.42
C ALA A 111 -6.31 -0.47 19.69
N THR A 112 -5.54 -1.48 20.08
CA THR A 112 -4.58 -1.40 21.18
C THR A 112 -3.17 -1.61 20.65
N GLY A 113 -2.28 -0.66 20.94
CA GLY A 113 -0.89 -0.75 20.48
C GLY A 113 -0.71 -0.39 19.01
N GLY A 114 0.39 -0.87 18.44
CA GLY A 114 0.71 -0.71 17.02
C GLY A 114 -0.24 -1.47 16.09
N LEU A 115 -0.17 -1.15 14.80
CA LEU A 115 -1.00 -1.73 13.75
C LEU A 115 -0.15 -2.33 12.64
N LYS A 116 -0.66 -3.41 12.05
CA LYS A 116 -0.16 -4.06 10.85
C LYS A 116 -1.27 -4.12 9.81
N ALA A 117 -1.01 -3.65 8.59
CA ALA A 117 -1.90 -3.84 7.44
C ALA A 117 -1.25 -4.77 6.41
N VAL A 118 -2.02 -5.74 5.95
CA VAL A 118 -1.63 -6.70 4.91
C VAL A 118 -2.62 -6.61 3.76
N ALA A 119 -2.14 -6.21 2.58
CA ALA A 119 -2.93 -6.19 1.36
C ALA A 119 -2.49 -7.33 0.43
N THR A 120 -3.46 -7.96 -0.24
CA THR A 120 -3.21 -9.09 -1.15
C THR A 120 -4.01 -8.98 -2.44
N LEU A 121 -3.46 -9.50 -3.54
CA LEU A 121 -4.13 -9.60 -4.83
C LEU A 121 -4.17 -11.04 -5.33
N THR A 122 -5.27 -11.42 -5.96
CA THR A 122 -5.37 -12.70 -6.67
C THR A 122 -4.57 -12.69 -7.97
N ALA A 123 -4.34 -13.86 -8.57
CA ALA A 123 -3.62 -13.95 -9.84
C ALA A 123 -4.38 -13.25 -10.97
N GLU A 124 -5.71 -13.35 -10.96
CA GLU A 124 -6.60 -12.73 -11.95
C GLU A 124 -6.56 -11.20 -11.85
N GLN A 125 -6.57 -10.66 -10.63
CA GLN A 125 -6.45 -9.22 -10.40
C GLN A 125 -5.10 -8.67 -10.91
N ARG A 126 -4.01 -9.40 -10.67
CA ARG A 126 -2.68 -9.03 -11.18
C ARG A 126 -2.63 -9.08 -12.70
N ALA A 127 -3.15 -10.15 -13.30
CA ALA A 127 -3.22 -10.29 -14.74
C ALA A 127 -4.04 -9.14 -15.39
N ALA A 128 -5.18 -8.78 -14.80
CA ALA A 128 -6.02 -7.69 -15.32
C ALA A 128 -5.28 -6.35 -15.40
N MET A 129 -4.50 -5.99 -14.36
CA MET A 129 -3.70 -4.75 -14.35
C MET A 129 -2.53 -4.77 -15.34
N GLN A 130 -2.03 -5.96 -15.65
CA GLN A 130 -0.94 -6.19 -16.59
C GLN A 130 -1.43 -6.17 -18.04
N THR A 131 -2.66 -6.61 -18.32
CA THR A 131 -3.15 -6.76 -19.70
C THR A 131 -4.16 -5.70 -20.14
N SER A 132 -4.67 -4.86 -19.24
CA SER A 132 -5.65 -3.82 -19.57
C SER A 132 -5.08 -2.41 -19.40
N ASP A 133 -5.43 -1.52 -20.33
CA ASP A 133 -5.05 -0.10 -20.28
C ASP A 133 -5.89 0.70 -19.27
N LYS A 134 -7.05 0.17 -18.86
CA LYS A 134 -7.88 0.74 -17.80
C LYS A 134 -8.67 -0.32 -17.05
N GLY A 135 -8.99 -0.05 -15.80
CA GLY A 135 -9.84 -0.95 -15.02
C GLY A 135 -9.95 -0.52 -13.58
N GLU A 136 -10.67 -1.33 -12.82
CA GLU A 136 -10.89 -1.16 -11.39
C GLU A 136 -10.68 -2.47 -10.67
N VAL A 137 -10.16 -2.38 -9.44
CA VAL A 137 -9.94 -3.53 -8.58
C VAL A 137 -10.24 -3.18 -7.14
N GLN A 138 -11.01 -4.03 -6.46
CA GLN A 138 -11.13 -3.99 -5.01
C GLN A 138 -10.01 -4.80 -4.39
N VAL A 139 -9.24 -4.17 -3.51
CA VAL A 139 -8.08 -4.79 -2.88
C VAL A 139 -8.47 -5.25 -1.48
N LYS A 140 -8.23 -6.54 -1.20
CA LYS A 140 -8.39 -7.08 0.15
C LYS A 140 -7.27 -6.55 1.04
N VAL A 141 -7.63 -5.97 2.18
CA VAL A 141 -6.69 -5.56 3.22
C VAL A 141 -7.19 -6.01 4.58
N THR A 142 -6.27 -6.55 5.38
CA THR A 142 -6.52 -6.93 6.77
C THR A 142 -5.66 -6.05 7.66
N VAL A 143 -6.30 -5.33 8.58
CA VAL A 143 -5.62 -4.49 9.58
C VAL A 143 -5.75 -5.17 10.93
N THR A 144 -4.62 -5.45 11.58
CA THR A 144 -4.54 -6.13 12.88
C THR A 144 -3.76 -5.28 13.86
N ASP A 145 -4.18 -5.27 15.13
CA ASP A 145 -3.42 -4.66 16.21
C ASP A 145 -2.48 -5.67 16.89
N GLU A 146 -1.69 -5.22 17.87
CA GLU A 146 -0.74 -6.07 18.60
C GLU A 146 -1.42 -7.16 19.44
N ALA A 147 -2.71 -7.00 19.76
CA ALA A 147 -3.51 -8.02 20.43
C ALA A 147 -4.11 -9.04 19.45
N GLY A 148 -3.82 -8.94 18.15
CA GLY A 148 -4.35 -9.81 17.11
C GLY A 148 -5.82 -9.52 16.75
N VAL A 149 -6.34 -8.38 17.17
CA VAL A 149 -7.70 -7.95 16.87
C VAL A 149 -7.71 -7.20 15.54
N GLU A 150 -8.77 -7.36 14.75
CA GLU A 150 -9.03 -6.54 13.57
C GLU A 150 -9.90 -5.34 13.97
N PRO A 151 -9.33 -4.15 14.24
CA PRO A 151 -10.09 -3.00 14.71
C PRO A 151 -10.95 -2.36 13.61
N VAL A 152 -10.55 -2.53 12.35
CA VAL A 152 -11.19 -1.93 11.19
C VAL A 152 -11.42 -2.95 10.09
N GLU A 153 -12.62 -2.92 9.52
CA GLU A 153 -12.91 -3.54 8.23
C GLU A 153 -12.82 -2.45 7.17
N CYS A 154 -12.05 -2.67 6.11
CA CYS A 154 -11.92 -1.69 5.05
C CYS A 154 -11.85 -2.31 3.66
N VAL A 155 -12.40 -1.59 2.70
CA VAL A 155 -12.43 -1.96 1.29
C VAL A 155 -11.91 -0.76 0.50
N PHE A 156 -10.92 -0.97 -0.35
CA PHE A 156 -10.35 0.04 -1.22
C PHE A 156 -10.57 -0.35 -2.68
N THR A 157 -11.21 0.53 -3.44
CA THR A 157 -11.32 0.41 -4.90
C THR A 157 -10.27 1.30 -5.53
N TRP A 158 -9.37 0.68 -6.29
CA TRP A 158 -8.37 1.35 -7.09
C TRP A 158 -8.74 1.29 -8.56
N ALA A 159 -8.58 2.41 -9.26
CA ALA A 159 -8.68 2.48 -10.70
C ALA A 159 -7.28 2.65 -11.30
N TRP A 160 -7.06 2.15 -12.51
CA TRP A 160 -5.92 2.55 -13.32
C TRP A 160 -6.40 3.06 -14.68
N VAL A 161 -5.71 4.07 -15.18
CA VAL A 161 -6.02 4.72 -16.46
C VAL A 161 -4.73 5.04 -17.21
N PRO A 162 -4.75 5.20 -18.54
CA PRO A 162 -3.56 5.59 -19.29
C PRO A 162 -3.01 6.93 -18.78
N SER A 163 -1.69 7.03 -18.67
CA SER A 163 -0.99 8.22 -18.15
C SER A 163 -0.97 9.38 -19.15
N SER A 164 -1.22 9.12 -20.43
CA SER A 164 -1.36 10.17 -21.44
C SER A 164 -2.69 10.90 -21.26
N ARG A 165 -2.62 12.23 -21.13
CA ARG A 165 -3.81 13.11 -21.16
C ARG A 165 -4.65 12.81 -22.41
N PRO A 166 -5.99 12.73 -22.32
CA PRO A 166 -6.81 12.87 -23.51
C PRO A 166 -6.47 14.22 -24.19
N PRO A 167 -6.47 14.31 -25.53
CA PRO A 167 -6.28 15.58 -26.20
C PRO A 167 -7.27 16.61 -25.63
N LYS A 168 -6.80 17.82 -25.37
CA LYS A 168 -7.69 18.94 -25.05
C LYS A 168 -8.52 19.19 -26.31
N ASN A 169 -9.82 18.92 -26.24
CA ASN A 169 -10.79 19.47 -27.17
C ASN A 169 -10.92 20.98 -26.93
#